data_AF-A0A800FHP2-F1
#
_entry.id   AF-A0A800FHP2-F1
#
_cell.length_a   1.000
_cell.length_b   1.000
_cell.length_c   1.000
_cell.angle_alpha   90.00
_cell.angle_beta   90.00
_cell.angle_gamma   90.00
#
_symmetry.space_group_name_H-M   'P 1'
#
loop_
_entity.id
_entity.type
_entity.pdbx_description
1 polymer ?
#
loop_
_entity_poly.entity_id
_entity_poly.type
_entity_poly.pdbx_seq_one_letter_code
_entity_poly.pdbx_strand_id
1 'polypeptide(L)'
;MNGQFFDAVLINRNPDCRAYATDANDGDYGSSLISDLSNGISNAISDVHIDLVIASNWNASAYDYDNVTLTNDPELATHSRMISNMIPNHNFGVPVTGPGGDGWVKAIDHSDIEVTYIPVNPVRTNTPTDTPRNPPTYDMDGILLNGVGIFMDSGFCYNPGVTTGPRHLQSNEAGNASGCGPRNSWFELPAYTIWHHGAEKMAAVFDSYFAHGYEGTYHYHALTHPLQEDTDQTQPPSNGDGSPVIGFAPDGFPIYGHWFIDANNQLVKAESGYETYATNSRTPIETALHGTPPTPWDIANNPDAFASDFGLEMGRYEEDWYFAGTGNLDECNGAYDVNGDYGYYITDKYPFTPPCTFGARDPSFGKKSPTLP
;
A
#
# COMPACT_ATOMS: atom_id res chain seq x y z
N MET A 1 -15.13 -12.87 -20.89
CA MET A 1 -13.80 -12.61 -20.31
C MET A 1 -14.03 -12.35 -18.83
N ASN A 2 -13.25 -12.98 -17.97
CA ASN A 2 -13.29 -12.73 -16.53
C ASN A 2 -12.80 -11.30 -16.30
N GLY A 3 -13.36 -10.58 -15.31
CA GLY A 3 -13.15 -9.14 -15.06
C GLY A 3 -11.76 -8.72 -14.61
N GLN A 4 -10.70 -9.25 -15.22
CA GLN A 4 -9.36 -8.67 -15.21
C GLN A 4 -9.30 -7.62 -16.33
N PHE A 5 -8.25 -6.78 -16.33
CA PHE A 5 -8.06 -5.66 -17.25
C PHE A 5 -8.67 -5.91 -18.64
N PHE A 6 -9.35 -4.91 -19.22
CA PHE A 6 -9.86 -5.01 -20.59
C PHE A 6 -8.71 -5.29 -21.56
N ASP A 7 -8.48 -6.57 -21.85
CA ASP A 7 -7.47 -7.10 -22.78
C ASP A 7 -5.98 -6.88 -22.40
N ALA A 8 -5.66 -6.27 -21.25
CA ALA A 8 -4.27 -6.05 -20.81
C ALA A 8 -3.74 -7.18 -19.90
N VAL A 9 -2.85 -8.02 -20.42
CA VAL A 9 -2.02 -8.90 -19.58
C VAL A 9 -0.79 -8.11 -19.14
N LEU A 10 -0.60 -7.95 -17.83
CA LEU A 10 0.57 -7.28 -17.28
C LEU A 10 1.81 -8.16 -17.44
N ILE A 11 2.48 -8.06 -18.59
CA ILE A 11 3.79 -8.68 -18.84
C ILE A 11 4.89 -7.65 -19.06
N ASN A 12 4.52 -6.36 -19.10
CA ASN A 12 5.45 -5.28 -19.35
C ASN A 12 6.33 -5.02 -18.10
N ARG A 13 7.64 -4.94 -18.32
CA ARG A 13 8.65 -4.65 -17.28
C ARG A 13 9.32 -3.30 -17.47
N ASN A 14 8.88 -2.50 -18.45
CA ASN A 14 9.46 -1.19 -18.73
C ASN A 14 9.36 -0.32 -17.47
N PRO A 15 10.47 0.19 -16.92
CA PRO A 15 10.46 0.98 -15.69
C PRO A 15 9.88 2.39 -15.87
N ASP A 16 9.62 2.80 -17.12
CA ASP A 16 9.14 4.14 -17.45
C ASP A 16 7.61 4.16 -17.57
N CYS A 17 6.94 4.98 -16.75
CA CYS A 17 5.49 5.15 -16.80
C CYS A 17 4.96 5.62 -18.16
N ARG A 18 5.79 6.31 -18.98
CA ARG A 18 5.41 6.71 -20.34
C ARG A 18 5.08 5.52 -21.22
N ALA A 19 5.74 4.39 -20.99
CA ALA A 19 5.50 3.17 -21.75
C ALA A 19 4.07 2.65 -21.57
N TYR A 20 3.44 2.89 -20.42
CA TYR A 20 2.08 2.44 -20.10
C TYR A 20 1.04 3.43 -20.65
N ALA A 21 1.37 4.72 -20.73
CA ALA A 21 0.52 5.72 -21.38
C ALA A 21 0.46 5.55 -22.91
N THR A 22 1.45 4.89 -23.53
CA THR A 22 1.58 4.79 -24.98
C THR A 22 1.70 3.34 -25.49
N ASP A 23 1.35 2.35 -24.67
CA ASP A 23 1.37 0.95 -25.10
C ASP A 23 0.19 0.62 -26.02
N ALA A 24 0.00 -0.67 -26.30
CA ALA A 24 -1.10 -1.15 -27.12
C ALA A 24 -2.48 -0.93 -26.50
N ASN A 25 -2.57 -0.65 -25.20
CA ASN A 25 -3.80 -0.34 -24.49
C ASN A 25 -4.12 1.16 -24.50
N ASP A 26 -3.25 2.01 -25.08
CA ASP A 26 -3.46 3.46 -25.19
C ASP A 26 -3.75 4.12 -23.83
N GLY A 27 -3.07 3.63 -22.78
CA GLY A 27 -3.25 4.09 -21.42
C GLY A 27 -4.52 3.59 -20.71
N ASP A 28 -5.35 2.76 -21.34
CA ASP A 28 -6.54 2.17 -20.70
C ASP A 28 -6.17 0.91 -19.91
N TYR A 29 -6.25 1.03 -18.59
CA TYR A 29 -6.05 -0.08 -17.64
C TYR A 29 -7.33 -0.33 -16.84
N GLY A 30 -8.49 0.01 -17.40
CA GLY A 30 -9.79 -0.24 -16.80
C GLY A 30 -10.16 -1.73 -16.80
N SER A 31 -11.22 -2.05 -16.05
CA SER A 31 -11.82 -3.38 -16.00
C SER A 31 -13.33 -3.30 -15.77
N SER A 32 -14.04 -4.42 -15.90
CA SER A 32 -15.48 -4.50 -15.65
C SER A 32 -15.90 -5.83 -15.06
N LEU A 33 -17.18 -5.96 -14.73
CA LEU A 33 -17.77 -7.18 -14.13
C LEU A 33 -17.19 -7.48 -12.75
N ILE A 34 -16.80 -6.44 -12.04
CA ILE A 34 -16.25 -6.54 -10.70
C ILE A 34 -17.39 -6.62 -9.67
N SER A 35 -17.25 -7.53 -8.71
CA SER A 35 -18.12 -7.60 -7.54
C SER A 35 -17.51 -6.82 -6.38
N ASP A 36 -18.21 -5.78 -5.94
CA ASP A 36 -17.95 -5.05 -4.70
C ASP A 36 -18.88 -5.60 -3.61
N LEU A 37 -18.30 -6.36 -2.67
CA LEU A 37 -19.03 -6.95 -1.55
C LEU A 37 -19.44 -5.92 -0.48
N SER A 38 -18.79 -4.75 -0.43
CA SER A 38 -19.10 -3.70 0.53
C SER A 38 -20.43 -3.00 0.19
N ASN A 39 -20.74 -2.86 -1.10
CA ASN A 39 -21.95 -2.23 -1.62
C ASN A 39 -22.97 -3.21 -2.24
N GLY A 40 -22.60 -4.49 -2.41
CA GLY A 40 -23.44 -5.48 -3.09
C GLY A 40 -23.59 -5.21 -4.59
N ILE A 41 -22.65 -4.49 -5.20
CA ILE A 41 -22.61 -4.23 -6.64
C ILE A 41 -21.93 -5.42 -7.32
N SER A 42 -22.56 -6.02 -8.33
CA SER A 42 -22.04 -7.24 -8.99
C SER A 42 -21.49 -7.00 -10.39
N ASN A 43 -21.42 -5.74 -10.83
CA ASN A 43 -21.06 -5.33 -12.18
C ASN A 43 -20.37 -3.96 -12.19
N ALA A 44 -19.53 -3.72 -11.20
CA ALA A 44 -18.75 -2.49 -11.09
C ALA A 44 -17.76 -2.37 -12.26
N ILE A 45 -17.37 -1.13 -12.54
CA ILE A 45 -16.42 -0.75 -13.57
C ILE A 45 -15.22 -0.13 -12.85
N SER A 46 -14.03 -0.61 -13.18
CA SER A 46 -12.77 0.05 -12.87
C SER A 46 -12.43 0.95 -14.05
N ASP A 47 -12.34 2.26 -13.80
CA ASP A 47 -11.98 3.27 -14.78
C ASP A 47 -10.55 3.71 -14.46
N VAL A 48 -9.61 3.44 -15.36
CA VAL A 48 -8.21 3.82 -15.22
C VAL A 48 -7.68 4.27 -16.57
N HIS A 49 -7.25 5.53 -16.65
CA HIS A 49 -6.60 6.08 -17.82
C HIS A 49 -5.28 6.75 -17.46
N ILE A 50 -4.23 6.44 -18.23
CA ILE A 50 -2.90 7.03 -18.08
C ILE A 50 -2.58 7.86 -19.33
N ASP A 51 -2.41 9.17 -19.15
CA ASP A 51 -1.98 10.08 -20.21
C ASP A 51 -0.67 10.80 -19.87
N LEU A 52 -0.09 11.50 -20.86
CA LEU A 52 1.15 12.24 -20.68
C LEU A 52 0.88 13.74 -20.54
N VAL A 53 1.56 14.35 -19.56
CA VAL A 53 1.40 15.79 -19.27
C VAL A 53 2.71 16.53 -19.03
N ILE A 54 2.66 17.82 -19.36
CA ILE A 54 3.67 18.81 -19.00
C ILE A 54 3.13 19.60 -17.81
N ALA A 55 3.70 19.34 -16.64
CA ALA A 55 3.44 20.07 -15.40
C ALA A 55 4.26 21.36 -15.39
N SER A 56 3.58 22.51 -15.31
CA SER A 56 4.23 23.82 -15.23
C SER A 56 3.74 24.57 -14.01
N ASN A 57 4.66 25.13 -13.23
CA ASN A 57 4.32 25.95 -12.05
C ASN A 57 3.49 25.25 -10.97
N TRP A 58 3.70 23.95 -10.76
CA TRP A 58 3.05 23.21 -9.67
C TRP A 58 3.30 23.85 -8.32
N ASN A 59 2.20 24.07 -7.60
CA ASN A 59 2.24 24.58 -6.25
C ASN A 59 1.69 23.54 -5.28
N ALA A 60 2.59 22.73 -4.71
CA ALA A 60 2.28 21.74 -3.69
C ALA A 60 1.51 22.33 -2.49
N SER A 61 1.69 23.62 -2.17
CA SER A 61 0.99 24.26 -1.06
C SER A 61 -0.47 24.63 -1.36
N ALA A 62 -0.85 24.74 -2.64
CA ALA A 62 -2.19 25.11 -3.06
C ALA A 62 -3.03 23.93 -3.58
N TYR A 63 -2.44 22.73 -3.72
CA TYR A 63 -3.07 21.58 -4.39
C TYR A 63 -3.59 21.93 -5.81
N ASP A 64 -2.94 22.86 -6.51
CA ASP A 64 -3.29 23.21 -7.89
C ASP A 64 -2.49 22.29 -8.83
N TYR A 65 -2.94 21.05 -8.90
CA TYR A 65 -2.42 20.06 -9.84
C TYR A 65 -3.10 20.16 -11.22
N ASP A 66 -4.02 21.11 -11.42
CA ASP A 66 -4.75 21.31 -12.67
C ASP A 66 -3.94 22.11 -13.70
N ASN A 67 -2.83 22.73 -13.30
CA ASN A 67 -1.94 23.47 -14.20
C ASN A 67 -0.99 22.55 -14.98
N VAL A 68 -1.60 21.69 -15.79
CA VAL A 68 -0.91 20.74 -16.66
C VAL A 68 -1.36 20.90 -18.11
N THR A 69 -0.46 20.65 -19.05
CA THR A 69 -0.77 20.62 -20.47
C THR A 69 -0.62 19.20 -20.99
N LEU A 70 -1.67 18.65 -21.61
CA LEU A 70 -1.60 17.36 -22.30
C LEU A 70 -0.55 17.38 -23.41
N THR A 71 0.21 16.30 -23.52
CA THR A 71 1.17 16.07 -24.61
C THR A 71 1.04 14.64 -25.09
N ASN A 72 1.32 14.39 -26.37
CA ASN A 72 1.48 13.04 -26.91
C ASN A 72 2.96 12.76 -27.24
N ASP A 73 3.85 13.69 -26.91
CA ASP A 73 5.29 13.56 -27.09
C ASP A 73 5.94 13.12 -25.76
N PRO A 74 6.40 11.86 -25.66
CA PRO A 74 7.07 11.34 -24.47
C PRO A 74 8.31 12.13 -24.06
N GLU A 75 8.97 12.81 -25.00
CA GLU A 75 10.18 13.62 -24.72
C GLU A 75 9.85 14.96 -24.06
N LEU A 76 8.62 15.45 -24.22
CA LEU A 76 8.14 16.67 -23.57
C LEU A 76 7.45 16.39 -22.23
N ALA A 77 7.02 15.15 -22.02
CA ALA A 77 6.31 14.76 -20.81
C ALA A 77 7.19 14.97 -19.57
N THR A 78 6.55 15.49 -18.52
CA THR A 78 7.15 15.60 -17.18
C THR A 78 6.61 14.54 -16.24
N HIS A 79 5.35 14.15 -16.45
CA HIS A 79 4.63 13.18 -15.65
C HIS A 79 3.73 12.34 -16.57
N SER A 80 3.51 11.10 -16.19
CA SER A 80 2.31 10.37 -16.59
C SER A 80 1.23 10.68 -15.56
N ARG A 81 0.04 11.08 -16.01
CA ARG A 81 -1.11 11.33 -15.14
C ARG A 81 -2.03 10.13 -15.19
N MET A 82 -2.24 9.50 -14.05
CA MET A 82 -3.23 8.45 -13.87
C MET A 82 -4.52 9.08 -13.33
N ILE A 83 -5.63 8.81 -14.02
CA ILE A 83 -6.99 9.17 -13.64
C ILE A 83 -7.69 7.85 -13.32
N SER A 84 -8.22 7.71 -12.11
CA SER A 84 -8.77 6.44 -11.64
C SER A 84 -10.01 6.63 -10.77
N ASN A 85 -11.00 5.75 -10.88
CA ASN A 85 -12.11 5.69 -9.92
C ASN A 85 -11.82 4.83 -8.67
N MET A 86 -10.57 4.41 -8.47
CA MET A 86 -10.09 3.64 -7.32
C MET A 86 -10.81 2.29 -7.12
N ILE A 87 -11.45 1.75 -8.16
CA ILE A 87 -12.03 0.41 -8.16
C ILE A 87 -10.99 -0.56 -8.76
N PRO A 88 -10.67 -1.68 -8.08
CA PRO A 88 -9.65 -2.60 -8.56
C PRO A 88 -10.16 -3.44 -9.75
N ASN A 89 -9.23 -4.13 -10.40
CA ASN A 89 -9.49 -5.10 -11.47
C ASN A 89 -9.84 -6.52 -10.96
N HIS A 90 -10.37 -6.65 -9.74
CA HIS A 90 -10.73 -7.93 -9.15
C HIS A 90 -11.90 -7.78 -8.19
N ASN A 91 -12.61 -8.87 -7.91
CA ASN A 91 -13.66 -8.86 -6.88
C ASN A 91 -13.05 -8.51 -5.52
N PHE A 92 -13.71 -7.60 -4.80
CA PHE A 92 -13.11 -6.94 -3.65
C PHE A 92 -14.14 -6.61 -2.57
N GLY A 93 -13.62 -6.17 -1.44
CA GLY A 93 -14.39 -5.67 -0.32
C GLY A 93 -14.75 -6.76 0.68
N VAL A 94 -15.07 -6.29 1.88
CA VAL A 94 -15.64 -7.09 2.96
C VAL A 94 -16.99 -6.49 3.36
N PRO A 95 -17.90 -7.25 3.99
CA PRO A 95 -19.16 -6.69 4.47
C PRO A 95 -18.91 -5.49 5.40
N VAL A 96 -19.60 -4.39 5.13
CA VAL A 96 -19.55 -3.18 5.96
C VAL A 96 -19.92 -3.55 7.40
N THR A 97 -19.10 -3.11 8.35
CA THR A 97 -19.23 -3.51 9.77
C THR A 97 -20.09 -2.53 10.57
N GLY A 98 -20.76 -3.03 11.62
CA GLY A 98 -21.60 -2.25 12.52
C GLY A 98 -23.04 -2.00 12.02
N PRO A 99 -24.01 -1.69 12.91
CA PRO A 99 -25.34 -1.26 12.49
C PRO A 99 -25.24 0.01 11.63
N GLY A 100 -25.82 0.01 10.42
CA GLY A 100 -25.84 1.19 9.54
C GLY A 100 -24.49 1.62 8.96
N GLY A 101 -23.42 0.83 9.12
CA GLY A 101 -22.07 1.16 8.64
C GLY A 101 -21.22 1.99 9.60
N ASP A 102 -21.56 2.01 10.88
CA ASP A 102 -20.81 2.73 11.92
C ASP A 102 -19.42 2.13 12.25
N GLY A 103 -19.04 1.03 11.58
CA GLY A 103 -17.72 0.42 11.65
C GLY A 103 -16.66 1.17 10.85
N TRP A 104 -15.42 0.67 10.89
CA TRP A 104 -14.27 1.35 10.28
C TRP A 104 -14.16 1.05 8.77
N VAL A 105 -14.57 -0.15 8.34
CA VAL A 105 -14.75 -0.46 6.91
C VAL A 105 -15.98 0.27 6.40
N LYS A 106 -15.80 1.08 5.36
CA LYS A 106 -16.88 1.83 4.71
C LYS A 106 -17.12 1.31 3.29
N ALA A 107 -18.33 1.54 2.82
CA ALA A 107 -18.69 1.43 1.41
C ALA A 107 -17.80 2.34 0.56
N ILE A 108 -17.57 1.91 -0.68
CA ILE A 108 -16.68 2.57 -1.63
C ILE A 108 -17.54 3.43 -2.57
N ASP A 109 -17.08 4.62 -2.91
CA ASP A 109 -17.76 5.53 -3.82
C ASP A 109 -17.30 5.24 -5.25
N HIS A 110 -18.19 4.68 -6.08
CA HIS A 110 -17.87 4.34 -7.47
C HIS A 110 -17.98 5.54 -8.41
N SER A 111 -18.34 6.71 -7.89
CA SER A 111 -18.46 7.95 -8.65
C SER A 111 -17.29 8.91 -8.44
N ASP A 112 -16.41 8.62 -7.49
CA ASP A 112 -15.24 9.43 -7.21
C ASP A 112 -14.13 9.19 -8.25
N ILE A 113 -13.33 10.21 -8.50
CA ILE A 113 -12.20 10.16 -9.43
C ILE A 113 -10.99 10.78 -8.77
N GLU A 114 -9.93 9.99 -8.70
CA GLU A 114 -8.62 10.37 -8.21
C GLU A 114 -7.65 10.60 -9.35
N VAL A 115 -6.83 11.64 -9.19
CA VAL A 115 -5.77 11.98 -10.15
C VAL A 115 -4.43 11.91 -9.44
N THR A 116 -3.50 11.12 -9.97
CA THR A 116 -2.15 10.93 -9.43
C THR A 116 -1.13 11.14 -10.54
N TYR A 117 -0.05 11.86 -10.27
CA TYR A 117 0.98 12.21 -11.24
C TYR A 117 2.28 11.47 -10.94
N ILE A 118 2.73 10.66 -11.89
CA ILE A 118 3.92 9.81 -11.78
C ILE A 118 5.08 10.49 -12.54
N PRO A 119 6.19 10.87 -11.87
CA PRO A 119 7.35 11.47 -12.53
C PRO A 119 7.98 10.54 -13.58
N VAL A 120 8.28 11.03 -14.79
CA VAL A 120 8.80 10.19 -15.90
C VAL A 120 10.34 10.02 -15.92
N ASN A 121 11.06 10.77 -15.09
CA ASN A 121 12.53 10.73 -14.99
C ASN A 121 12.97 10.72 -13.52
N PRO A 122 12.65 9.64 -12.78
CA PRO A 122 12.99 9.55 -11.36
C PRO A 122 14.52 9.58 -11.17
N VAL A 123 14.98 10.29 -10.13
CA VAL A 123 16.41 10.37 -9.77
C VAL A 123 16.60 9.73 -8.41
N ARG A 124 17.35 8.62 -8.39
CA ARG A 124 17.70 7.94 -7.14
C ARG A 124 18.70 8.78 -6.35
N THR A 125 18.44 8.93 -5.07
CA THR A 125 19.34 9.53 -4.09
C THR A 125 20.00 8.45 -3.22
N ASN A 126 20.83 8.87 -2.28
CA ASN A 126 21.46 7.96 -1.31
C ASN A 126 20.79 8.02 0.07
N THR A 127 19.63 8.67 0.18
CA THR A 127 18.94 8.86 1.45
C THR A 127 17.48 8.46 1.27
N PRO A 128 17.00 7.44 2.00
CA PRO A 128 15.59 7.09 1.95
C PRO A 128 14.74 8.24 2.52
N THR A 129 13.57 8.43 1.92
CA THR A 129 12.54 9.33 2.42
C THR A 129 11.33 8.49 2.80
N ASP A 130 11.06 8.42 4.09
CA ASP A 130 9.94 7.68 4.67
C ASP A 130 8.58 8.21 4.19
N THR A 131 7.55 7.37 4.26
CA THR A 131 6.18 7.80 3.99
C THR A 131 5.69 8.76 5.07
N PRO A 132 5.28 9.98 4.69
CA PRO A 132 4.83 10.94 5.69
C PRO A 132 3.53 10.47 6.36
N ARG A 133 3.45 10.64 7.69
CA ARG A 133 2.19 10.47 8.45
C ARG A 133 1.62 11.81 8.86
N ASN A 134 0.90 12.44 7.94
CA ASN A 134 0.38 13.80 8.09
C ASN A 134 -1.15 13.89 8.06
N PRO A 135 -1.87 13.25 9.00
CA PRO A 135 -3.33 13.32 9.01
C PRO A 135 -3.80 14.79 9.08
N PRO A 136 -4.87 15.16 8.35
CA PRO A 136 -5.81 14.28 7.63
C PRO A 136 -5.41 13.97 6.18
N THR A 137 -4.20 14.31 5.75
CA THR A 137 -3.67 13.87 4.45
C THR A 137 -3.11 12.45 4.60
N TYR A 138 -3.48 11.57 3.69
CA TYR A 138 -3.02 10.19 3.60
C TYR A 138 -2.05 10.11 2.42
N ASP A 139 -0.81 9.72 2.69
CA ASP A 139 0.22 9.65 1.66
C ASP A 139 0.30 8.20 1.13
N MET A 140 0.04 8.03 -0.16
CA MET A 140 0.23 6.74 -0.84
C MET A 140 1.73 6.37 -0.89
N ASP A 141 2.05 5.10 -0.68
CA ASP A 141 3.37 4.49 -0.92
C ASP A 141 3.56 4.14 -2.41
N GLY A 142 2.46 4.06 -3.14
CA GLY A 142 2.44 3.76 -4.55
C GLY A 142 1.03 3.78 -5.12
N ILE A 143 0.95 3.84 -6.44
CA ILE A 143 -0.30 3.71 -7.20
C ILE A 143 -0.15 2.55 -8.18
N LEU A 144 -1.09 1.61 -8.12
CA LEU A 144 -1.08 0.44 -8.99
C LEU A 144 -1.68 0.75 -10.36
N LEU A 145 -1.33 -0.03 -11.37
CA LEU A 145 -1.87 0.07 -12.74
C LEU A 145 -3.37 -0.20 -12.80
N ASN A 146 -3.95 -0.87 -11.80
CA ASN A 146 -5.41 -0.98 -11.65
C ASN A 146 -6.06 0.24 -11.00
N GLY A 147 -5.29 1.33 -10.84
CA GLY A 147 -5.79 2.61 -10.36
C GLY A 147 -5.97 2.70 -8.85
N VAL A 148 -5.52 1.74 -8.06
CA VAL A 148 -5.73 1.70 -6.60
C VAL A 148 -4.41 1.96 -5.86
N GLY A 149 -4.48 2.76 -4.80
CA GLY A 149 -3.32 3.15 -4.00
C GLY A 149 -2.85 2.07 -3.02
N ILE A 150 -1.55 2.10 -2.72
CA ILE A 150 -0.92 1.35 -1.63
C ILE A 150 -0.71 2.30 -0.45
N PHE A 151 -1.08 1.81 0.74
CA PHE A 151 -0.86 2.45 2.03
C PHE A 151 -0.37 1.35 2.98
N MET A 152 0.94 1.13 3.00
CA MET A 152 1.65 0.22 3.91
C MET A 152 1.43 0.66 5.36
N ASP A 153 1.57 1.96 5.57
CA ASP A 153 1.38 2.62 6.86
C ASP A 153 -0.08 2.63 7.27
N SER A 154 -0.32 2.43 8.56
CA SER A 154 -1.68 2.33 9.09
C SER A 154 -2.12 3.46 9.99
N GLY A 155 -3.43 3.68 10.01
CA GLY A 155 -4.10 4.50 11.02
C GLY A 155 -4.41 3.76 12.32
N PHE A 156 -3.96 2.50 12.46
CA PHE A 156 -4.21 1.66 13.62
C PHE A 156 -3.03 1.68 14.57
N CYS A 157 -3.29 1.95 15.85
CA CYS A 157 -2.23 1.98 16.85
C CYS A 157 -2.67 1.36 18.17
N TYR A 158 -1.68 1.05 18.99
CA TYR A 158 -1.92 0.68 20.38
C TYR A 158 -2.44 1.87 21.18
N ASN A 159 -3.72 1.79 21.54
CA ASN A 159 -4.44 2.78 22.32
C ASN A 159 -5.52 2.06 23.13
N PRO A 160 -5.14 1.36 24.22
CA PRO A 160 -6.08 0.57 25.01
C PRO A 160 -7.02 1.43 25.84
N GLY A 161 -8.24 0.92 26.07
CA GLY A 161 -9.20 1.50 27.02
C GLY A 161 -10.16 2.53 26.44
N VAL A 162 -10.17 2.75 25.13
CA VAL A 162 -11.16 3.61 24.47
C VAL A 162 -12.48 2.87 24.36
N THR A 163 -13.42 3.18 25.27
CA THR A 163 -14.72 2.49 25.42
C THR A 163 -15.92 3.38 25.14
N THR A 164 -15.70 4.62 24.70
CA THR A 164 -16.75 5.60 24.40
C THR A 164 -16.49 6.27 23.06
N GLY A 165 -17.52 6.89 22.47
CA GLY A 165 -17.45 7.49 21.13
C GLY A 165 -17.89 6.54 20.02
N PRO A 166 -17.70 6.91 18.74
CA PRO A 166 -18.04 6.07 17.60
C PRO A 166 -17.36 4.71 17.68
N ARG A 167 -18.09 3.63 17.35
CA ARG A 167 -17.60 2.26 17.53
C ARG A 167 -16.30 1.99 16.76
N HIS A 168 -16.13 2.57 15.59
CA HIS A 168 -14.92 2.42 14.77
C HIS A 168 -13.66 3.03 15.40
N LEU A 169 -13.80 3.96 16.36
CA LEU A 169 -12.69 4.59 17.09
C LEU A 169 -12.44 3.94 18.45
N GLN A 170 -13.25 2.97 18.86
CA GLN A 170 -13.06 2.26 20.14
C GLN A 170 -11.96 1.21 20.00
N SER A 171 -11.27 0.92 21.10
CA SER A 171 -10.24 -0.11 21.14
C SER A 171 -10.86 -1.49 20.92
N ASN A 172 -10.22 -2.32 20.11
CA ASN A 172 -10.53 -3.74 20.05
C ASN A 172 -10.03 -4.48 21.31
N GLU A 173 -10.29 -5.78 21.41
CA GLU A 173 -9.88 -6.60 22.56
C GLU A 173 -8.36 -6.70 22.77
N ALA A 174 -7.58 -6.47 21.71
CA ALA A 174 -6.12 -6.40 21.75
C ALA A 174 -5.60 -5.03 22.23
N GLY A 175 -6.47 -4.04 22.42
CA GLY A 175 -6.08 -2.68 22.82
C GLY A 175 -5.69 -1.78 21.64
N ASN A 176 -5.97 -2.17 20.40
CA ASN A 176 -5.71 -1.35 19.22
C ASN A 176 -6.95 -0.56 18.81
N ALA A 177 -6.75 0.69 18.39
CA ALA A 177 -7.82 1.56 17.89
C ALA A 177 -7.42 2.19 16.55
N SER A 178 -8.41 2.64 15.78
CA SER A 178 -8.18 3.47 14.59
C SER A 178 -8.16 4.96 14.95
N GLY A 179 -7.85 5.84 13.99
CA GLY A 179 -7.85 7.29 14.19
C GLY A 179 -6.66 7.80 14.99
N CYS A 180 -5.57 7.04 15.00
CA CYS A 180 -4.35 7.38 15.70
C CYS A 180 -3.63 8.54 15.02
N GLY A 181 -3.45 9.64 15.74
CA GLY A 181 -2.67 10.78 15.28
C GLY A 181 -1.15 10.55 15.35
N PRO A 182 -0.35 11.51 14.86
CA PRO A 182 1.12 11.39 14.72
C PRO A 182 1.89 11.35 16.05
N ARG A 183 1.18 11.44 17.20
CA ARG A 183 1.77 11.31 18.54
C ARG A 183 1.72 9.87 19.07
N ASN A 184 1.09 8.95 18.34
CA ASN A 184 1.20 7.53 18.64
C ASN A 184 2.56 7.00 18.20
N SER A 185 2.97 5.88 18.77
CA SER A 185 4.33 5.34 18.57
C SER A 185 4.36 3.83 18.39
N TRP A 186 3.20 3.19 18.32
CA TRP A 186 3.08 1.75 18.12
C TRP A 186 1.99 1.55 17.09
N PHE A 187 2.37 1.55 15.82
CA PHE A 187 1.45 1.38 14.70
C PHE A 187 1.36 -0.10 14.32
N GLU A 188 0.14 -0.63 14.36
CA GLU A 188 -0.10 -2.03 14.03
C GLU A 188 0.06 -2.21 12.52
N LEU A 189 0.83 -3.23 12.13
CA LEU A 189 0.95 -3.66 10.74
C LEU A 189 -0.37 -4.30 10.31
N PRO A 190 -1.14 -3.66 9.42
CA PRO A 190 -2.50 -4.12 9.16
C PRO A 190 -2.47 -5.49 8.49
N ALA A 191 -1.60 -5.65 7.51
CA ALA A 191 -1.40 -6.90 6.80
C ALA A 191 -0.54 -7.94 7.54
N TYR A 192 -0.30 -7.83 8.85
CA TYR A 192 0.54 -8.76 9.62
C TYR A 192 0.21 -10.25 9.40
N THR A 193 -1.07 -10.59 9.17
CA THR A 193 -1.53 -11.95 8.90
C THR A 193 -1.03 -12.57 7.60
N ILE A 194 -0.42 -11.79 6.70
CA ILE A 194 0.26 -12.31 5.50
C ILE A 194 1.55 -13.05 5.90
N TRP A 195 2.26 -12.52 6.89
CA TRP A 195 3.50 -13.09 7.43
C TRP A 195 3.21 -14.10 8.55
N HIS A 196 2.34 -13.74 9.49
CA HIS A 196 1.99 -14.58 10.64
C HIS A 196 0.54 -15.04 10.55
N HIS A 197 0.33 -16.12 9.79
CA HIS A 197 -0.99 -16.70 9.60
C HIS A 197 -1.66 -17.08 10.92
N GLY A 198 -2.93 -16.70 11.06
CA GLY A 198 -3.72 -17.01 12.25
C GLY A 198 -3.56 -16.01 13.40
N ALA A 199 -2.86 -14.89 13.21
CA ALA A 199 -2.86 -13.81 14.20
C ALA A 199 -4.29 -13.36 14.52
N GLU A 200 -4.62 -13.31 15.80
CA GLU A 200 -5.96 -13.01 16.29
C GLU A 200 -6.11 -11.55 16.70
N LYS A 201 -7.36 -11.07 16.76
CA LYS A 201 -7.72 -9.73 17.25
C LYS A 201 -7.00 -8.59 16.52
N MET A 202 -6.74 -8.73 15.22
CA MET A 202 -6.25 -7.62 14.38
C MET A 202 -7.25 -6.46 14.39
N ALA A 203 -6.77 -5.21 14.35
CA ALA A 203 -7.68 -4.06 14.26
C ALA A 203 -8.31 -3.94 12.87
N ALA A 204 -7.54 -4.29 11.84
CA ALA A 204 -7.98 -4.30 10.46
C ALA A 204 -8.54 -5.66 10.02
N VAL A 205 -9.39 -5.61 8.99
CA VAL A 205 -10.11 -6.71 8.33
C VAL A 205 -9.98 -6.44 6.84
N PHE A 206 -9.46 -7.42 6.12
CA PHE A 206 -9.22 -7.31 4.69
C PHE A 206 -10.02 -8.32 3.91
N ASP A 207 -10.16 -8.07 2.62
CA ASP A 207 -10.45 -9.14 1.68
C ASP A 207 -9.19 -9.98 1.40
N SER A 208 -9.29 -10.90 0.44
CA SER A 208 -8.21 -11.82 0.08
C SER A 208 -6.97 -11.15 -0.51
N TYR A 209 -7.04 -9.86 -0.84
CA TYR A 209 -5.96 -9.07 -1.42
C TYR A 209 -5.31 -8.13 -0.39
N PHE A 210 -5.61 -8.30 0.91
CA PHE A 210 -5.04 -7.46 1.98
C PHE A 210 -5.36 -5.97 1.82
N ALA A 211 -6.59 -5.72 1.39
CA ALA A 211 -7.14 -4.39 1.14
C ALA A 211 -8.56 -4.27 1.68
N HIS A 212 -9.02 -3.02 1.79
CA HIS A 212 -10.36 -2.71 2.27
C HIS A 212 -10.82 -1.33 1.80
N GLY A 213 -12.12 -1.05 1.96
CA GLY A 213 -12.69 0.28 1.79
C GLY A 213 -12.53 1.16 3.03
N TYR A 214 -12.17 2.43 2.84
CA TYR A 214 -12.17 3.46 3.87
C TYR A 214 -12.53 4.81 3.26
N GLU A 215 -13.50 5.50 3.86
CA GLU A 215 -13.91 6.86 3.45
C GLU A 215 -14.14 7.05 1.95
N GLY A 216 -14.75 6.06 1.30
CA GLY A 216 -15.12 6.13 -0.12
C GLY A 216 -14.06 5.56 -1.07
N THR A 217 -12.86 5.21 -0.60
CA THR A 217 -11.81 4.65 -1.46
C THR A 217 -11.43 3.23 -1.05
N TYR A 218 -11.00 2.43 -2.02
CA TYR A 218 -10.35 1.14 -1.78
C TYR A 218 -8.83 1.31 -1.77
N HIS A 219 -8.11 0.55 -0.94
CA HIS A 219 -6.65 0.60 -0.94
C HIS A 219 -5.98 -0.66 -0.35
N TYR A 220 -4.73 -0.89 -0.75
CA TYR A 220 -3.92 -2.04 -0.35
C TYR A 220 -2.95 -1.74 0.80
N HIS A 221 -2.81 -2.68 1.74
CA HIS A 221 -1.77 -2.69 2.79
C HIS A 221 -0.67 -3.73 2.52
N ALA A 222 -0.98 -4.73 1.71
CA ALA A 222 -0.08 -5.71 1.13
C ALA A 222 -0.70 -6.24 -0.17
N LEU A 223 0.02 -7.11 -0.89
CA LEU A 223 -0.44 -7.66 -2.16
C LEU A 223 -0.12 -9.16 -2.23
N THR A 224 -1.14 -10.02 -2.23
CA THR A 224 -0.97 -11.47 -2.41
C THR A 224 -1.02 -11.90 -3.87
N HIS A 225 -1.62 -11.08 -4.74
CA HIS A 225 -1.81 -11.39 -6.16
C HIS A 225 -1.63 -10.08 -6.94
N PRO A 226 -0.43 -9.80 -7.46
CA PRO A 226 -0.15 -8.53 -8.11
C PRO A 226 -0.84 -8.50 -9.49
N LEU A 227 -2.11 -8.10 -9.53
CA LEU A 227 -2.85 -7.61 -10.71
C LEU A 227 -2.91 -8.49 -11.98
N GLN A 228 -2.26 -9.66 -12.03
CA GLN A 228 -2.12 -10.51 -13.21
C GLN A 228 -2.69 -11.92 -13.01
N GLU A 229 -2.68 -12.73 -14.07
CA GLU A 229 -3.23 -14.11 -14.07
C GLU A 229 -2.43 -15.08 -13.17
N ASP A 230 -1.12 -14.84 -13.00
CA ASP A 230 -0.22 -15.70 -12.23
C ASP A 230 -0.21 -15.35 -10.73
N THR A 231 -0.11 -16.37 -9.88
CA THR A 231 0.03 -16.22 -8.42
C THR A 231 1.50 -15.98 -8.06
N ASP A 232 2.03 -14.80 -8.40
CA ASP A 232 3.44 -14.45 -8.19
C ASP A 232 3.88 -14.57 -6.72
N GLN A 233 2.97 -14.55 -5.77
CA GLN A 233 3.34 -14.75 -4.36
C GLN A 233 3.98 -16.13 -4.12
N THR A 234 3.49 -17.18 -4.78
CA THR A 234 3.91 -18.56 -4.45
C THR A 234 4.85 -19.18 -5.48
N GLN A 235 4.83 -18.70 -6.72
CA GLN A 235 5.66 -19.19 -7.82
C GLN A 235 6.13 -18.02 -8.67
N PRO A 236 7.31 -18.14 -9.33
CA PRO A 236 7.75 -17.13 -10.29
C PRO A 236 6.81 -17.04 -11.50
N PRO A 237 6.82 -15.89 -12.22
CA PRO A 237 6.13 -15.76 -13.49
C PRO A 237 6.45 -16.91 -14.45
N SER A 238 5.41 -17.43 -15.12
CA SER A 238 5.52 -18.62 -15.96
C SER A 238 6.40 -18.44 -17.21
N ASN A 239 6.65 -17.20 -17.63
CA ASN A 239 7.54 -16.84 -18.74
C ASN A 239 9.04 -16.94 -18.40
N GLY A 240 9.40 -17.10 -17.12
CA GLY A 240 10.78 -17.17 -16.65
C GLY A 240 11.47 -15.81 -16.50
N ASP A 241 10.73 -14.72 -16.67
CA ASP A 241 11.20 -13.36 -16.38
C ASP A 241 10.92 -12.98 -14.91
N GLY A 242 11.45 -11.82 -14.49
CA GLY A 242 10.99 -11.18 -13.26
C GLY A 242 9.52 -10.73 -13.36
N SER A 243 8.92 -10.36 -12.24
CA SER A 243 7.56 -9.85 -12.20
C SER A 243 7.40 -8.59 -13.07
N PRO A 244 6.22 -8.37 -13.67
CA PRO A 244 5.89 -7.15 -14.39
C PRO A 244 5.90 -5.93 -13.47
N VAL A 245 5.93 -4.73 -14.05
CA VAL A 245 5.54 -3.52 -13.31
C VAL A 245 4.06 -3.62 -13.02
N ILE A 246 3.71 -3.42 -11.76
CA ILE A 246 2.33 -3.42 -11.28
C ILE A 246 1.86 -2.03 -10.86
N GLY A 247 2.78 -1.07 -10.72
CA GLY A 247 2.50 0.28 -10.29
C GLY A 247 3.75 1.14 -10.22
N PHE A 248 3.60 2.34 -9.68
CA PHE A 248 4.69 3.30 -9.50
C PHE A 248 4.66 3.90 -8.11
N ALA A 249 5.85 4.10 -7.54
CA ALA A 249 6.03 4.79 -6.27
C ALA A 249 5.94 6.32 -6.47
N PRO A 250 5.76 7.10 -5.38
CA PRO A 250 5.66 8.55 -5.43
C PRO A 250 6.84 9.24 -6.11
N ASP A 251 8.01 8.63 -6.12
CA ASP A 251 9.20 9.21 -6.73
C ASP A 251 9.34 8.91 -8.22
N GLY A 252 8.43 8.11 -8.80
CA GLY A 252 8.40 7.73 -10.21
C GLY A 252 9.09 6.41 -10.54
N PHE A 253 9.77 5.76 -9.57
CA PHE A 253 10.32 4.42 -9.81
C PHE A 253 9.20 3.36 -9.86
N PRO A 254 9.38 2.31 -10.68
CA PRO A 254 8.39 1.24 -10.80
C PRO A 254 8.30 0.41 -9.52
N ILE A 255 7.11 -0.13 -9.28
CA ILE A 255 6.84 -1.18 -8.30
C ILE A 255 6.58 -2.46 -9.08
N TYR A 256 7.36 -3.50 -8.78
CA TYR A 256 7.26 -4.83 -9.35
C TYR A 256 6.62 -5.80 -8.36
N GLY A 257 6.20 -6.96 -8.86
CA GLY A 257 5.75 -8.09 -8.02
C GLY A 257 6.88 -8.75 -7.21
N HIS A 258 6.73 -10.05 -6.95
CA HIS A 258 7.56 -10.78 -5.98
C HIS A 258 8.89 -11.31 -6.54
N TRP A 259 9.18 -11.14 -7.84
CA TRP A 259 10.34 -11.79 -8.46
C TRP A 259 11.15 -10.84 -9.33
N PHE A 260 12.46 -11.02 -9.34
CA PHE A 260 13.36 -10.31 -10.23
C PHE A 260 14.56 -11.16 -10.63
N ILE A 261 15.23 -10.75 -11.70
CA ILE A 261 16.49 -11.36 -12.12
C ILE A 261 17.62 -10.54 -11.49
N ASP A 262 18.38 -11.18 -10.61
CA ASP A 262 19.48 -10.53 -9.88
C ASP A 262 20.72 -10.29 -10.77
N ALA A 263 21.73 -9.62 -10.21
CA ALA A 263 23.00 -9.35 -10.88
C ALA A 263 23.79 -10.62 -11.29
N ASN A 264 23.45 -11.79 -10.75
CA ASN A 264 24.02 -13.09 -11.12
C ASN A 264 23.21 -13.80 -12.21
N ASN A 265 22.21 -13.13 -12.78
CA ASN A 265 21.29 -13.65 -13.78
C ASN A 265 20.46 -14.83 -13.24
N GLN A 266 20.06 -14.77 -11.97
CA GLN A 266 19.19 -15.74 -11.31
C GLN A 266 17.82 -15.12 -11.05
N LEU A 267 16.76 -15.85 -11.41
CA LEU A 267 15.39 -15.49 -11.02
C LEU A 267 15.22 -15.80 -9.53
N VAL A 268 15.07 -14.76 -8.74
CA VAL A 268 14.97 -14.83 -7.28
C VAL A 268 13.71 -14.14 -6.79
N LYS A 269 13.22 -14.60 -5.64
CA LYS A 269 12.11 -13.94 -4.95
C LYS A 269 12.63 -12.70 -4.22
N ALA A 270 11.84 -11.64 -4.22
CA ALA A 270 12.08 -10.42 -3.47
C ALA A 270 11.91 -10.68 -1.97
N GLU A 271 12.99 -10.49 -1.22
CA GLU A 271 13.08 -10.80 0.21
C GLU A 271 13.50 -9.54 0.97
N SER A 272 12.61 -9.05 1.83
CA SER A 272 12.87 -7.89 2.68
C SER A 272 14.10 -8.09 3.58
N GLY A 273 14.90 -7.03 3.71
CA GLY A 273 16.04 -6.97 4.61
C GLY A 273 15.72 -6.68 6.08
N TYR A 274 14.45 -6.61 6.46
CA TYR A 274 14.02 -6.32 7.83
C TYR A 274 13.95 -7.58 8.70
N GLU A 275 14.25 -7.42 9.98
CA GLU A 275 14.14 -8.46 10.99
C GLU A 275 13.44 -7.93 12.24
N THR A 276 12.74 -8.81 12.95
CA THR A 276 12.16 -8.48 14.25
C THR A 276 13.22 -8.48 15.34
N TYR A 277 13.10 -7.60 16.34
CA TYR A 277 13.94 -7.70 17.53
C TYR A 277 13.76 -9.04 18.26
N ALA A 278 14.86 -9.78 18.45
CA ALA A 278 14.87 -11.08 19.12
C ALA A 278 14.81 -10.95 20.66
N THR A 279 13.70 -10.41 21.17
CA THR A 279 13.46 -10.17 22.59
C THR A 279 12.08 -10.68 23.02
N ASN A 280 11.92 -10.99 24.31
CA ASN A 280 10.63 -11.44 24.83
C ASN A 280 9.65 -10.28 25.07
N SER A 281 10.15 -9.05 25.25
CA SER A 281 9.35 -7.88 25.62
C SER A 281 9.85 -6.67 24.84
N ARG A 282 8.92 -5.80 24.44
CA ARG A 282 9.23 -4.58 23.70
C ARG A 282 9.98 -3.59 24.58
N THR A 283 10.98 -2.93 24.01
CA THR A 283 11.63 -1.81 24.68
C THR A 283 10.65 -0.64 24.72
N PRO A 284 10.33 -0.07 25.91
CA PRO A 284 9.41 1.05 25.99
C PRO A 284 9.92 2.28 25.22
N ILE A 285 9.04 2.87 24.42
CA ILE A 285 9.26 4.17 23.80
C ILE A 285 8.84 5.23 24.82
N GLU A 286 9.78 6.04 25.32
CA GLU A 286 9.53 7.03 26.38
C GLU A 286 8.42 8.02 26.03
N THR A 287 8.28 8.34 24.74
CA THR A 287 7.28 9.29 24.22
C THR A 287 5.95 8.65 23.87
N ALA A 288 5.79 7.32 24.01
CA ALA A 288 4.56 6.64 23.62
C ALA A 288 3.40 7.05 24.52
N LEU A 289 2.39 7.67 23.92
CA LEU A 289 1.24 8.26 24.62
C LEU A 289 0.45 7.23 25.46
N HIS A 290 0.35 5.99 24.97
CA HIS A 290 -0.49 4.94 25.55
C HIS A 290 0.31 3.75 26.08
N GLY A 291 1.61 3.95 26.32
CA GLY A 291 2.52 2.91 26.80
C GLY A 291 2.91 1.91 25.72
N THR A 292 3.42 0.76 26.17
CA THR A 292 3.98 -0.29 25.31
C THR A 292 2.97 -1.44 25.14
N PRO A 293 2.72 -1.94 23.92
CA PRO A 293 1.86 -3.10 23.71
C PRO A 293 2.48 -4.36 24.36
N PRO A 294 1.75 -5.08 25.24
CA PRO A 294 2.29 -6.25 25.93
C PRO A 294 2.56 -7.38 24.94
N THR A 295 3.69 -8.05 25.08
CA THR A 295 3.92 -9.34 24.40
C THR A 295 3.23 -10.49 25.16
N PRO A 296 3.12 -11.69 24.57
CA PRO A 296 2.68 -12.88 25.31
C PRO A 296 3.51 -13.17 26.57
N TRP A 297 4.80 -12.85 26.54
CA TRP A 297 5.66 -12.99 27.72
C TRP A 297 5.30 -11.96 28.80
N ASP A 298 5.01 -10.71 28.43
CA ASP A 298 4.60 -9.68 29.39
C ASP A 298 3.31 -10.07 30.12
N ILE A 299 2.31 -10.56 29.38
CA ILE A 299 1.05 -11.05 29.97
C ILE A 299 1.31 -12.24 30.91
N ALA A 300 2.19 -13.17 30.53
CA ALA A 300 2.47 -14.34 31.36
C ALA A 300 3.20 -14.00 32.67
N ASN A 301 4.02 -12.95 32.68
CA ASN A 301 4.87 -12.60 33.82
C ASN A 301 4.34 -11.45 34.66
N ASN A 302 3.48 -10.60 34.10
CA ASN A 302 2.92 -9.43 34.78
C ASN A 302 1.51 -9.06 34.23
N PRO A 303 0.52 -9.96 34.32
CA PRO A 303 -0.80 -9.77 33.69
C PRO A 303 -1.54 -8.54 34.21
N ASP A 304 -1.37 -8.19 35.48
CA ASP A 304 -2.07 -7.07 36.13
C ASP A 304 -1.56 -5.68 35.70
N ALA A 305 -0.46 -5.61 34.91
CA ALA A 305 0.11 -4.36 34.44
C ALA A 305 -0.50 -3.83 33.14
N PHE A 306 -1.39 -4.60 32.50
CA PHE A 306 -1.93 -4.27 31.18
C PHE A 306 -3.46 -4.26 31.19
N ALA A 307 -4.04 -3.42 30.34
CA ALA A 307 -5.49 -3.29 30.23
C ALA A 307 -6.15 -4.45 29.45
N SER A 308 -5.36 -5.13 28.61
CA SER A 308 -5.76 -6.34 27.89
C SER A 308 -5.02 -7.54 28.48
N ASP A 309 -5.68 -8.70 28.50
CA ASP A 309 -5.09 -10.00 28.82
C ASP A 309 -4.52 -10.72 27.58
N PHE A 310 -4.50 -10.03 26.44
CA PHE A 310 -4.02 -10.56 25.18
C PHE A 310 -2.59 -10.11 24.89
N GLY A 311 -1.71 -11.09 24.63
CA GLY A 311 -0.32 -10.83 24.27
C GLY A 311 -0.16 -10.60 22.77
N LEU A 312 0.43 -9.47 22.41
CA LEU A 312 0.69 -9.06 21.03
C LEU A 312 2.10 -9.48 20.63
N GLU A 313 2.19 -10.48 19.75
CA GLU A 313 3.46 -11.07 19.31
C GLU A 313 4.42 -10.04 18.70
N MET A 314 5.73 -10.31 18.80
CA MET A 314 6.75 -9.50 18.15
C MET A 314 6.58 -9.55 16.63
N GLY A 315 6.80 -8.41 15.99
CA GLY A 315 6.64 -8.22 14.55
C GLY A 315 5.26 -7.74 14.14
N ARG A 316 4.33 -7.55 15.09
CA ARG A 316 2.97 -7.05 14.82
C ARG A 316 2.91 -5.53 14.67
N TYR A 317 3.88 -4.81 15.24
CA TYR A 317 4.00 -3.36 15.11
C TYR A 317 5.20 -3.02 14.24
N GLU A 318 5.14 -1.89 13.53
CA GLU A 318 6.25 -1.38 12.73
C GLU A 318 7.53 -1.25 13.56
N GLU A 319 7.40 -0.77 14.79
CA GLU A 319 8.50 -0.55 15.74
C GLU A 319 9.11 -1.84 16.29
N ASP A 320 8.54 -3.01 15.97
CA ASP A 320 9.16 -4.30 16.26
C ASP A 320 10.28 -4.67 15.27
N TRP A 321 10.39 -3.94 14.15
CA TRP A 321 11.28 -4.25 13.04
C TRP A 321 12.45 -3.26 12.94
N TYR A 322 13.57 -3.75 12.41
CA TYR A 322 14.69 -2.92 12.00
C TYR A 322 15.29 -3.45 10.71
N PHE A 323 15.87 -2.55 9.90
CA PHE A 323 16.59 -2.96 8.71
C PHE A 323 17.91 -3.63 9.09
N ALA A 324 18.02 -4.94 8.80
CA ALA A 324 19.17 -5.77 9.13
C ALA A 324 20.04 -6.12 7.91
N GLY A 325 19.53 -5.89 6.69
CA GLY A 325 20.21 -6.25 5.45
C GLY A 325 20.35 -7.76 5.22
N THR A 326 19.44 -8.57 5.78
CA THR A 326 19.45 -10.05 5.69
C THR A 326 18.82 -10.61 4.40
N GLY A 327 18.08 -9.78 3.67
CA GLY A 327 17.41 -10.10 2.42
C GLY A 327 18.20 -9.69 1.18
N ASN A 328 17.51 -9.53 0.05
CA ASN A 328 18.10 -9.12 -1.22
C ASN A 328 17.61 -7.74 -1.72
N LEU A 329 16.86 -7.03 -0.88
CA LEU A 329 16.39 -5.67 -1.12
C LEU A 329 17.06 -4.67 -0.17
N ASP A 330 17.09 -3.40 -0.57
CA ASP A 330 17.46 -2.29 0.29
C ASP A 330 16.36 -1.93 1.32
N GLU A 331 16.60 -0.92 2.15
CA GLU A 331 15.70 -0.53 3.25
C GLU A 331 14.33 0.00 2.80
N CYS A 332 14.16 0.30 1.51
CA CYS A 332 12.88 0.70 0.92
C CYS A 332 12.26 -0.41 0.06
N ASN A 333 12.70 -1.67 0.21
CA ASN A 333 12.36 -2.79 -0.67
C ASN A 333 12.77 -2.58 -2.15
N GLY A 334 13.82 -1.78 -2.39
CA GLY A 334 14.35 -1.55 -3.72
C GLY A 334 15.48 -2.49 -4.10
N ALA A 335 15.61 -2.78 -5.39
CA ALA A 335 16.77 -3.48 -5.95
C ALA A 335 17.00 -3.08 -7.42
N TYR A 336 18.24 -3.24 -7.87
CA TYR A 336 18.58 -3.21 -9.28
C TYR A 336 18.39 -4.58 -9.89
N ASP A 337 17.74 -4.66 -11.06
CA ASP A 337 17.68 -5.89 -11.83
C ASP A 337 18.93 -6.10 -12.70
N VAL A 338 18.98 -7.23 -13.42
CA VAL A 338 20.09 -7.59 -14.32
C VAL A 338 20.39 -6.56 -15.42
N ASN A 339 19.42 -5.72 -15.80
CA ASN A 339 19.58 -4.67 -16.79
C ASN A 339 20.09 -3.36 -16.19
N GLY A 340 20.18 -3.28 -14.86
CA GLY A 340 20.56 -2.07 -14.13
C GLY A 340 19.38 -1.13 -13.88
N ASP A 341 18.15 -1.58 -14.07
CA ASP A 341 16.94 -0.82 -13.77
C ASP A 341 16.63 -0.95 -12.27
N TYR A 342 16.46 0.19 -11.59
CA TYR A 342 16.06 0.23 -10.19
C TYR A 342 14.55 0.29 -10.08
N GLY A 343 14.00 -0.49 -9.15
CA GLY A 343 12.61 -0.36 -8.74
C GLY A 343 12.37 -1.02 -7.39
N TYR A 344 11.14 -0.90 -6.92
CA TYR A 344 10.70 -1.47 -5.66
C TYR A 344 9.94 -2.77 -5.86
N TYR A 345 9.93 -3.64 -4.85
CA TYR A 345 9.34 -4.97 -4.96
C TYR A 345 8.38 -5.25 -3.79
N ILE A 346 7.31 -5.99 -4.10
CA ILE A 346 6.39 -6.52 -3.09
C ILE A 346 7.02 -7.73 -2.39
N THR A 347 6.81 -7.85 -1.09
CA THR A 347 7.37 -8.91 -0.25
C THR A 347 6.32 -9.57 0.64
N ASP A 348 6.56 -10.83 1.03
CA ASP A 348 5.72 -11.55 2.01
C ASP A 348 6.10 -11.26 3.47
N LYS A 349 7.25 -10.62 3.67
CA LYS A 349 7.78 -10.19 4.97
C LYS A 349 7.77 -8.66 5.01
N TYR A 350 7.43 -8.09 6.17
CA TYR A 350 7.45 -6.65 6.38
C TYR A 350 8.75 -6.02 5.86
N PRO A 351 8.70 -4.85 5.20
CA PRO A 351 7.50 -4.09 4.84
C PRO A 351 6.88 -4.67 3.56
N PHE A 352 5.60 -5.05 3.55
CA PHE A 352 5.01 -5.84 2.44
C PHE A 352 5.00 -5.12 1.09
N THR A 353 5.03 -3.80 1.15
CA THR A 353 5.16 -2.86 0.05
C THR A 353 6.25 -1.84 0.43
N PRO A 354 6.71 -0.97 -0.48
CA PRO A 354 7.80 -0.05 -0.19
C PRO A 354 7.42 0.90 0.97
N PRO A 355 8.16 0.94 2.08
CA PRO A 355 7.87 1.82 3.23
C PRO A 355 8.39 3.25 3.00
N CYS A 356 9.31 3.40 2.05
CA CYS A 356 10.04 4.63 1.78
C CYS A 356 10.45 4.69 0.31
N THR A 357 10.98 5.83 -0.10
CA THR A 357 11.44 6.07 -1.47
C THR A 357 12.87 6.63 -1.48
N PHE A 358 13.68 6.24 -2.47
CA PHE A 358 15.01 6.80 -2.68
C PHE A 358 15.01 8.03 -3.62
N GLY A 359 13.93 8.35 -4.30
CA GLY A 359 13.81 9.57 -5.10
C GLY A 359 12.98 10.68 -4.43
N ALA A 360 12.76 11.76 -5.17
CA ALA A 360 11.92 12.87 -4.72
C ALA A 360 10.43 12.52 -4.91
N ARG A 361 9.69 12.42 -3.81
CA ARG A 361 8.26 12.11 -3.83
C ARG A 361 7.46 13.21 -4.52
N ASP A 362 6.51 12.80 -5.35
CA ASP A 362 5.51 13.66 -5.95
C ASP A 362 4.37 13.97 -4.95
N PRO A 363 4.06 15.25 -4.69
CA PRO A 363 3.01 15.64 -3.74
C PRO A 363 1.59 15.18 -4.10
N SER A 364 1.32 14.76 -5.34
CA SER A 364 0.00 14.28 -5.77
C SER A 364 -0.40 12.92 -5.16
N PHE A 365 0.57 12.19 -4.59
CA PHE A 365 0.32 10.96 -3.83
C PHE A 365 -0.27 11.23 -2.44
N GLY A 366 -0.22 12.48 -1.96
CA GLY A 366 -0.89 12.92 -0.74
C GLY A 366 -2.38 13.20 -1.00
N LYS A 367 -3.26 12.31 -0.54
CA LYS A 367 -4.71 12.40 -0.72
C LYS A 367 -5.41 12.97 0.50
N LYS A 368 -6.45 13.76 0.27
CA LYS A 368 -7.40 14.13 1.32
C LYS A 368 -8.56 13.16 1.24
N SER A 369 -9.00 12.62 2.37
CA SER A 369 -10.20 11.77 2.36
C SER A 369 -11.36 12.47 1.66
N PRO A 370 -12.07 11.76 0.77
CA PRO A 370 -13.34 12.23 0.25
C PRO A 370 -14.29 12.55 1.41
N THR A 371 -14.92 13.72 1.39
CA THR A 371 -16.08 13.95 2.25
C THR A 371 -17.25 13.18 1.67
N LEU A 372 -17.54 12.02 2.25
CA LEU A 372 -18.77 11.28 1.94
C LEU A 372 -20.00 12.19 2.18
N PRO A 373 -20.99 12.21 1.26
CA PRO A 373 -22.21 13.04 1.38
C PRO A 373 -23.04 12.82 2.65
#